data_AF-D5BUW5-F1
#
_entry.id   AF-D5BUW5-F1
#
_cell.length_a   1.000
_cell.length_b   1.000
_cell.length_c   1.000
_cell.angle_alpha   90.00
_cell.angle_beta   90.00
_cell.angle_gamma   90.00
#
_symmetry.space_group_name_H-M   'P 1'
#
loop_
_entity.id
_entity.type
_entity.pdbx_description
1 polymer ?
#
loop_
_entity_poly.entity_id
_entity_poly.type
_entity_poly.pdbx_seq_one_letter_code
_entity_poly.pdbx_strand_id
1 'polypeptide(L)'
;MKEGVFTVRIDPEKQKQLDAIAQQLDRSRNYVVNQAIEEFLDTHAWQVEHIRAGLDAAEQGAFATDEEMEAIFNRYRPEEGTPER
;
A
#
# COMPACT_ATOMS: atom_id res chain seq x y z
N MET A 1 1.88 19.44 16.88
CA MET A 1 2.96 19.74 15.92
C MET A 1 2.65 21.09 15.27
N LYS A 2 3.65 21.85 14.82
CA LYS A 2 3.37 23.09 14.06
C LYS A 2 2.97 22.72 12.63
N GLU A 3 1.89 23.33 12.15
CA GLU A 3 1.46 23.20 10.75
C GLU A 3 2.50 23.86 9.83
N GLY A 4 2.78 23.22 8.70
CA GLY A 4 3.68 23.71 7.66
C GLY A 4 2.92 23.92 6.35
N VAL A 5 3.34 24.91 5.56
CA VAL A 5 2.80 25.15 4.22
C VAL A 5 3.87 24.79 3.20
N PHE A 6 3.50 24.00 2.20
CA PHE A 6 4.34 23.70 1.05
C PHE A 6 3.52 23.84 -0.24
N THR A 7 4.20 24.19 -1.32
CA THR A 7 3.59 24.39 -2.64
C THR A 7 4.05 23.29 -3.58
N VAL A 8 3.10 22.60 -4.20
CA VAL A 8 3.38 21.57 -5.21
C VAL A 8 2.99 22.06 -6.60
N ARG A 9 3.76 21.63 -7.60
CA ARG A 9 3.36 21.73 -9.00
C ARG A 9 2.62 20.45 -9.37
N ILE A 10 1.48 20.63 -10.01
CA ILE A 10 0.56 19.55 -10.36
C ILE A 10 0.13 19.76 -11.80
N ASP A 11 0.03 18.65 -12.54
CA ASP A 11 -0.50 18.64 -13.89
C ASP A 11 -1.97 19.11 -13.89
N PRO A 12 -2.40 19.95 -14.86
CA PRO A 12 -3.76 20.47 -14.90
C PRO A 12 -4.85 19.39 -14.91
N GLU A 13 -4.59 18.23 -15.51
CA GLU A 13 -5.56 17.14 -15.55
C GLU A 13 -5.72 16.47 -14.19
N LYS A 14 -4.62 16.28 -13.46
CA LYS A 14 -4.67 15.83 -12.06
C LYS A 14 -5.39 16.83 -11.17
N GLN A 15 -5.25 18.13 -11.43
CA GLN A 15 -5.95 19.16 -10.67
C GLN A 15 -7.47 19.04 -10.83
N LYS A 16 -7.96 18.82 -12.06
CA LYS A 16 -9.39 18.58 -12.30
C LYS A 16 -9.91 17.33 -11.61
N GLN A 17 -9.12 16.25 -11.58
CA GLN A 17 -9.49 15.03 -10.87
C GLN A 17 -9.64 15.27 -9.36
N LEU A 18 -8.69 15.99 -8.75
CA LEU A 18 -8.79 16.39 -7.35
C LEU A 18 -10.00 17.29 -7.09
N ASP A 19 -10.31 18.22 -7.99
CA ASP A 19 -11.48 19.10 -7.90
C ASP A 19 -12.78 18.30 -7.91
N ALA A 20 -12.90 17.31 -8.79
CA ALA A 20 -14.06 16.43 -8.87
C ALA A 20 -14.24 15.60 -7.59
N ILE A 21 -13.16 15.03 -7.05
CA ILE A 21 -13.19 14.27 -5.79
C ILE A 21 -13.60 15.18 -4.63
N ALA A 22 -13.00 16.37 -4.53
CA ALA A 22 -13.32 17.34 -3.49
C ALA A 22 -14.80 17.74 -3.52
N GLN A 23 -15.35 17.96 -4.72
CA GLN A 23 -16.77 18.26 -4.89
C GLN A 23 -17.69 17.10 -4.47
N GLN A 24 -17.35 15.86 -4.87
CA GLN A 24 -18.14 14.67 -4.51
C GLN A 24 -18.15 14.41 -3.00
N LEU A 25 -17.05 14.71 -2.32
CA LEU A 25 -16.90 14.51 -0.88
C LEU A 25 -17.43 15.68 -0.04
N ASP A 26 -17.86 16.79 -0.67
CA ASP A 26 -18.17 18.07 0.01
C ASP A 26 -17.02 18.52 0.94
N ARG A 27 -15.82 18.55 0.36
CA ARG A 27 -14.57 18.88 1.05
C ARG A 27 -13.72 19.84 0.22
N SER A 28 -12.75 20.48 0.89
CA SER A 28 -11.78 21.32 0.20
C SER A 28 -10.74 20.47 -0.53
N ARG A 29 -10.12 21.03 -1.58
CA ARG A 29 -8.93 20.44 -2.21
C ARG A 29 -7.84 20.11 -1.19
N ASN A 30 -7.57 21.03 -0.26
CA ASN A 30 -6.53 20.83 0.75
C ASN A 30 -6.83 19.63 1.65
N TYR A 31 -8.10 19.40 1.99
CA TYR A 31 -8.49 18.22 2.74
C TYR A 31 -8.16 16.93 1.96
N VAL A 32 -8.55 16.86 0.68
CA VAL A 32 -8.29 15.70 -0.17
C VAL A 32 -6.79 15.45 -0.35
N VAL A 33 -6.01 16.51 -0.54
CA VAL A 33 -4.55 16.42 -0.68
C VAL A 33 -3.90 15.94 0.63
N ASN A 34 -4.32 16.46 1.78
CA ASN A 34 -3.80 16.00 3.06
C ASN A 34 -4.14 14.52 3.31
N GLN A 35 -5.39 14.12 3.06
CA GLN A 35 -5.82 12.73 3.16
C GLN A 35 -4.96 11.80 2.29
N ALA A 36 -4.73 12.18 1.03
CA ALA A 36 -3.90 11.40 0.12
C ALA A 36 -2.44 11.30 0.58
N ILE A 37 -1.90 12.35 1.20
CA ILE A 37 -0.55 12.34 1.77
C ILE A 37 -0.48 11.42 2.98
N GLU A 38 -1.46 11.48 3.88
CA GLU A 38 -1.54 10.61 5.06
C GLU A 38 -1.58 9.13 4.62
N GLU A 39 -2.49 8.79 3.71
CA GLU A 39 -2.62 7.42 3.18
C GLU A 39 -1.33 6.94 2.50
N PHE A 40 -0.66 7.83 1.75
CA PHE A 40 0.60 7.51 1.09
C PHE A 40 1.72 7.23 2.10
N LEU A 41 1.84 8.08 3.13
CA LEU A 41 2.85 7.94 4.17
C LEU A 41 2.63 6.68 5.01
N ASP A 42 1.40 6.40 5.41
CA ASP A 42 1.06 5.22 6.20
C ASP A 42 1.36 3.94 5.41
N THR A 43 0.95 3.90 4.13
CA THR A 43 1.22 2.77 3.25
C THR A 43 2.72 2.55 3.07
N HIS A 44 3.49 3.62 2.81
CA HIS A 44 4.94 3.51 2.62
C HIS A 44 5.67 3.14 3.91
N ALA A 45 5.26 3.67 5.06
CA ALA A 45 5.87 3.37 6.34
C ALA A 45 5.76 1.88 6.65
N TRP A 46 4.55 1.31 6.54
CA TRP A 46 4.31 -0.12 6.74
C TRP A 46 5.12 -0.98 5.76
N GLN A 47 5.17 -0.62 4.48
CA GLN A 47 5.94 -1.35 3.46
C GLN A 47 7.44 -1.38 3.78
N VAL A 48 8.01 -0.22 4.09
CA VAL A 48 9.44 -0.11 4.39
C VAL A 48 9.79 -0.89 5.64
N GLU A 49 8.96 -0.82 6.68
CA GLU A 49 9.14 -1.60 7.90
C GLU A 49 9.09 -3.10 7.64
N HIS A 50 8.11 -3.58 6.87
CA HIS A 50 7.97 -5.00 6.55
C HIS A 50 9.12 -5.53 5.70
N ILE A 51 9.59 -4.74 4.72
CA ILE A 51 10.75 -5.11 3.91
C ILE A 51 11.99 -5.25 4.80
N ARG A 52 12.23 -4.29 5.70
CA ARG A 52 13.37 -4.36 6.62
C ARG A 52 13.28 -5.57 7.54
N ALA A 53 12.12 -5.81 8.15
CA ALA A 53 11.93 -6.97 9.01
C ALA A 53 12.15 -8.30 8.26
N GLY A 54 11.69 -8.39 7.00
CA GLY A 54 11.93 -9.57 6.16
C GLY A 54 13.41 -9.76 5.80
N LEU A 55 14.13 -8.68 5.52
CA LEU A 55 15.59 -8.72 5.29
C LEU A 55 16.34 -9.18 6.53
N ASP A 56 16.01 -8.62 7.71
CA ASP A 56 16.65 -9.00 8.98
C ASP A 56 16.40 -10.48 9.31
N ALA A 57 15.18 -10.98 9.07
CA ALA A 57 14.83 -12.39 9.23
C ALA A 57 15.61 -13.29 8.25
N ALA A 58 15.73 -12.88 6.99
CA ALA A 58 16.49 -13.60 5.97
C ALA A 58 17.99 -13.65 6.30
N GLU A 59 18.57 -12.56 6.78
CA GLU A 59 19.97 -12.51 7.25
C GLU A 59 20.22 -13.45 8.45
N GLN A 60 19.21 -13.65 9.28
CA GLN A 60 19.22 -14.61 10.39
C GLN A 60 18.91 -16.06 9.95
N GLY A 61 18.63 -16.28 8.66
CA GLY A 61 18.28 -17.59 8.12
C GLY A 61 16.89 -18.07 8.52
N ALA A 62 16.01 -17.18 8.99
CA ALA A 62 14.64 -17.49 9.40
C ALA A 62 13.71 -17.67 8.18
N PHE A 63 13.99 -18.69 7.37
CA PHE A 63 13.15 -19.14 6.28
C PHE A 63 12.24 -20.28 6.73
N ALA A 64 11.11 -20.45 6.04
CA ALA A 64 10.25 -21.59 6.24
C ALA A 64 11.00 -22.90 5.94
N THR A 65 10.70 -23.96 6.68
CA THR A 65 11.21 -25.29 6.35
C THR A 65 10.48 -25.88 5.15
N ASP A 66 11.05 -26.93 4.55
CA ASP A 66 10.42 -27.65 3.46
C ASP A 66 9.03 -28.20 3.86
N GLU A 67 8.87 -28.67 5.09
CA GLU A 67 7.59 -29.19 5.60
C GLU A 67 6.53 -28.09 5.76
N GLU A 68 6.94 -26.89 6.21
CA GLU A 68 6.06 -25.72 6.31
C GLU A 68 5.60 -25.27 4.92
N MET A 69 6.50 -25.28 3.94
CA MET A 69 6.19 -24.98 2.54
C MET A 69 5.24 -26.01 1.93
N GLU A 70 5.46 -27.30 2.18
CA GLU A 70 4.58 -28.37 1.72
C GLU A 70 3.15 -28.23 2.28
N ALA A 71 3.02 -27.86 3.56
CA ALA A 71 1.72 -27.61 4.18
C ALA A 71 0.98 -26.42 3.52
N ILE A 72 1.69 -25.36 3.15
CA ILE A 72 1.12 -24.22 2.42
C ILE A 72 0.66 -24.65 1.03
N PHE A 73 1.50 -25.37 0.27
CA PHE A 73 1.15 -25.84 -1.06
C PHE A 73 -0.09 -26.73 -1.04
N ASN A 74 -0.19 -27.63 -0.08
CA ASN A 74 -1.36 -28.50 0.07
C ASN A 74 -2.64 -27.72 0.44
N ARG A 75 -2.53 -26.65 1.23
CA ARG A 75 -3.68 -25.80 1.60
C ARG A 75 -4.25 -25.05 0.40
N TYR A 76 -3.41 -24.57 -0.51
CA TYR A 76 -3.82 -23.75 -1.65
C TYR A 76 -3.82 -24.49 -2.98
N ARG A 77 -3.61 -25.82 -2.97
CA ARG A 77 -3.70 -26.65 -4.16
C ARG A 77 -5.13 -26.53 -4.73
N PRO A 78 -5.31 -25.99 -5.94
CA PRO A 78 -6.62 -26.01 -6.57
C PRO A 78 -7.06 -27.48 -6.74
N GLU A 79 -8.35 -27.76 -6.56
CA GLU A 79 -8.86 -29.11 -6.77
C GLU A 79 -8.63 -29.52 -8.23
N GLU A 80 -8.18 -30.76 -8.42
CA GLU A 80 -7.95 -31.33 -9.75
C GLU A 80 -9.24 -31.25 -10.57
N GLY A 81 -9.25 -30.43 -11.62
CA GLY A 81 -10.38 -30.26 -12.53
C GLY A 81 -11.08 -28.90 -12.51
N THR A 82 -10.55 -27.89 -11.79
CA THR A 82 -11.10 -26.52 -11.89
C THR A 82 -10.55 -25.83 -13.15
N PRO A 83 -11.35 -25.52 -14.18
CA PRO A 83 -10.85 -24.79 -15.36
C PRO A 83 -10.44 -23.37 -14.98
N GLU A 84 -9.33 -22.89 -15.54
CA GLU A 84 -8.86 -21.50 -15.40
C GLU A 84 -9.98 -20.53 -15.82
N ARG A 85 -10.24 -19.53 -14.97
CA ARG A 85 -11.21 -18.44 -15.24
C ARG A 85 -10.57 -17.32 -16.02
#